data_AF-A0A949HJC0-F1
#
_entry.id   AF-A0A949HJC0-F1
#
_cell.length_a   1.000
_cell.length_b   1.000
_cell.length_c   1.000
_cell.angle_alpha   90.00
_cell.angle_beta   90.00
_cell.angle_gamma   90.00
#
_symmetry.space_group_name_H-M   'P 1'
#
loop_
_entity.id
_entity.type
_entity.pdbx_description
1 polymer ?
#
loop_
_entity_poly.entity_id
_entity_poly.type
_entity_poly.pdbx_seq_one_letter_code
_entity_poly.pdbx_strand_id
1 'polypeptide(L)'
;MGEEVRHAKAGEETREELLARAKVRGVNKPFYWLTRAILEPPARLYFRFRGIGRENIPKKGGVIVALNHRSFLDPFLIVGLTRRQAFFVAKRELFEKPGLYGRVASWFISNLGAFPIDRGVGDEESMATARELIERGEVVMIFPEGTRVRPGPLGHPRSGVGRLALETGAPVVPVAVYGTENVRRGWRIYPRKITIRAGKPMTFPKTEHPDRELAAAVTSRIWPQVELLWESFGGTAPLRRATVIGAGSWGTSLAVMLRRSGLDVALGARTAAEAEQISGAGSNERYLPGYPLEPGTEVGPAEDIDLTHMDVVLLAVPAADLPAAVGELAPRLGLHTGLVVMSKGLVPGTGQTPTTFCGERLPGHPVACLGGPAHSADSLDHGASVVIAGDDV
;
A
#
# COMPACT_ATOMS: atom_id res chain seq x y z
N MET A 1 22.93 -26.56 -27.20
CA MET A 1 23.90 -25.52 -27.54
C MET A 1 23.26 -24.66 -28.62
N GLY A 2 22.50 -23.65 -28.20
CA GLY A 2 21.72 -22.78 -29.07
C GLY A 2 21.70 -21.42 -28.40
N GLU A 3 22.73 -20.63 -28.69
CA GLU A 3 22.89 -19.25 -28.26
C GLU A 3 21.90 -18.39 -29.03
N GLU A 4 20.77 -18.02 -28.42
CA GLU A 4 19.97 -16.89 -28.90
C GLU A 4 20.70 -15.59 -28.55
N VAL A 5 21.67 -15.23 -29.39
CA VAL A 5 22.20 -13.87 -29.45
C VAL A 5 21.09 -12.98 -29.99
N ARG A 6 20.32 -12.35 -29.10
CA ARG A 6 19.41 -11.26 -29.45
C ARG A 6 20.25 -10.08 -29.94
N HIS A 7 20.26 -9.89 -31.25
CA HIS A 7 20.85 -8.72 -31.91
C HIS A 7 20.28 -7.42 -31.32
N ALA A 8 21.09 -6.69 -30.56
CA ALA A 8 20.86 -5.28 -30.27
C ALA A 8 20.89 -4.50 -31.59
N LYS A 9 19.81 -3.77 -31.90
CA LYS A 9 19.77 -2.88 -33.07
C LYS A 9 20.60 -1.62 -32.77
N ALA A 10 21.34 -1.17 -33.79
CA ALA A 10 22.27 -0.04 -33.68
C ALA A 10 21.60 1.22 -33.07
N GLY A 11 22.08 1.63 -31.89
CA GLY A 11 21.68 2.86 -31.22
C GLY A 11 20.74 2.72 -30.00
N GLU A 12 20.39 1.50 -29.59
CA GLU A 12 19.72 1.23 -28.31
C GLU A 12 20.76 0.79 -27.26
N GLU A 13 20.92 1.56 -26.18
CA GLU A 13 21.78 1.17 -25.04
C GLU A 13 21.19 -0.09 -24.39
N THR A 14 22.01 -1.12 -24.23
CA THR A 14 21.63 -2.37 -23.56
C THR A 14 21.42 -2.16 -22.04
N ARG A 15 20.71 -3.08 -21.38
CA ARG A 15 20.48 -3.02 -19.91
C ARG A 15 21.79 -2.94 -19.12
N GLU A 16 22.78 -3.74 -19.51
CA GLU A 16 24.12 -3.73 -18.91
C GLU A 16 24.81 -2.38 -19.11
N GLU A 17 24.72 -1.78 -20.31
CA GLU A 17 25.27 -0.45 -20.57
C GLU A 17 24.59 0.64 -19.74
N LEU A 18 23.27 0.55 -19.54
CA LEU A 18 22.52 1.50 -18.69
C LEU A 18 22.92 1.38 -17.21
N LEU A 19 23.08 0.16 -16.70
CA LEU A 19 23.55 -0.09 -15.34
C LEU A 19 25.01 0.34 -15.17
N ALA A 20 25.87 0.01 -16.11
CA ALA A 20 27.27 0.45 -16.14
C ALA A 20 27.37 1.98 -16.23
N ARG A 21 26.51 2.63 -17.01
CA ARG A 21 26.43 4.10 -17.11
C ARG A 21 26.01 4.73 -15.79
N ALA A 22 24.98 4.19 -15.14
CA ALA A 22 24.54 4.67 -13.84
C ALA A 22 25.68 4.60 -12.81
N LYS A 23 26.48 3.53 -12.85
CA LYS A 23 27.69 3.38 -12.04
C LYS A 23 28.76 4.41 -12.45
N VAL A 24 29.22 4.42 -13.70
CA VAL A 24 30.48 5.09 -14.10
C VAL A 24 30.31 6.58 -14.38
N ARG A 25 29.27 6.99 -15.11
CA ARG A 25 29.12 8.38 -15.57
C ARG A 25 28.38 9.27 -14.58
N GLY A 26 27.73 8.67 -13.57
CA GLY A 26 26.78 9.38 -12.73
C GLY A 26 25.75 10.10 -13.60
N VAL A 27 25.25 11.23 -13.11
CA VAL A 27 24.25 12.01 -13.82
C VAL A 27 24.85 13.30 -14.37
N ASN A 28 24.34 13.77 -15.50
CA ASN A 28 24.76 15.03 -16.11
C ASN A 28 24.33 16.22 -15.23
N LYS A 29 25.26 16.72 -14.39
CA LYS A 29 24.99 17.79 -13.41
C LYS A 29 24.42 19.07 -14.04
N PRO A 30 24.97 19.62 -15.14
CA PRO A 30 24.36 20.76 -15.83
C PRO A 30 22.92 20.50 -16.24
N PHE A 31 22.66 19.33 -16.83
CA PHE A 31 21.32 18.95 -17.25
C PHE A 31 20.35 18.83 -16.07
N TYR A 32 20.76 18.16 -14.98
CA TYR A 32 19.96 18.05 -13.76
C TYR A 32 19.58 19.43 -13.20
N TRP A 33 20.54 20.36 -13.10
CA TRP A 33 20.28 21.71 -12.60
C TRP A 33 19.37 22.51 -13.53
N LEU A 34 19.53 22.37 -14.85
CA LEU A 34 18.64 22.99 -15.84
C LEU A 34 17.21 22.43 -15.71
N THR A 35 17.05 21.11 -15.69
CA THR A 35 15.74 20.46 -15.51
C THR A 35 15.09 20.91 -14.22
N ARG A 36 15.84 20.98 -13.12
CA ARG A 36 15.34 21.48 -11.85
C ARG A 36 14.85 22.93 -11.95
N ALA A 37 15.64 23.82 -12.56
CA ALA A 37 15.28 25.23 -12.72
C ALA A 37 14.02 25.42 -13.56
N ILE A 38 13.78 24.54 -14.55
CA ILE A 38 12.59 24.57 -15.40
C ILE A 38 11.37 23.98 -14.70
N LEU A 39 11.51 22.85 -14.00
CA LEU A 39 10.37 22.12 -13.43
C LEU A 39 9.91 22.63 -12.06
N GLU A 40 10.84 23.10 -11.22
CA GLU A 40 10.53 23.46 -9.82
C GLU A 40 9.61 24.70 -9.69
N PRO A 41 9.82 25.81 -10.41
CA PRO A 41 8.96 26.99 -10.29
C PRO A 41 7.50 26.75 -10.74
N PRO A 42 7.22 26.16 -11.92
CA PRO A 42 5.86 25.82 -12.30
C PRO A 42 5.19 24.86 -11.33
N ALA A 43 5.94 23.89 -10.78
CA ALA A 43 5.39 22.99 -9.79
C ALA A 43 4.95 23.72 -8.51
N ARG A 44 5.77 24.66 -8.02
CA ARG A 44 5.44 25.48 -6.84
C ARG A 44 4.28 26.42 -7.09
N LEU A 45 4.16 26.99 -8.29
CA LEU A 45 3.10 27.94 -8.61
C LEU A 45 1.78 27.24 -8.93
N TYR A 46 1.78 26.34 -9.90
CA TYR A 46 0.58 25.72 -10.45
C TYR A 46 0.04 24.58 -9.58
N PHE A 47 0.92 23.72 -9.08
CA PHE A 47 0.55 22.62 -8.18
C PHE A 47 0.68 22.97 -6.69
N ARG A 48 1.03 24.23 -6.36
CA ARG A 48 1.27 24.66 -4.97
C ARG A 48 2.22 23.71 -4.23
N PHE A 49 3.23 23.20 -4.96
CA PHE A 49 4.11 22.14 -4.49
C PHE A 49 4.88 22.55 -3.23
N ARG A 50 4.86 21.70 -2.20
CA ARG A 50 5.57 21.90 -0.93
C ARG A 50 6.44 20.69 -0.57
N GLY A 51 7.68 20.96 -0.18
CA GLY A 51 8.59 19.98 0.42
C GLY A 51 8.80 20.26 1.91
N ILE A 52 8.54 19.28 2.77
CA ILE A 52 8.62 19.38 4.23
C ILE A 52 9.67 18.39 4.75
N GLY A 53 10.41 18.74 5.81
CA GLY A 53 11.39 17.84 6.41
C GLY A 53 12.70 17.73 5.62
N ARG A 54 13.07 18.78 4.86
CA ARG A 54 14.28 18.80 4.01
C ARG A 54 15.55 18.56 4.81
N GLU A 55 15.54 19.00 6.06
CA GLU A 55 16.59 18.82 7.07
C GLU A 55 16.85 17.35 7.41
N ASN A 56 15.87 16.46 7.19
CA ASN A 56 16.01 15.03 7.49
C ASN A 56 16.79 14.27 6.41
N ILE A 57 17.02 14.86 5.23
CA ILE A 57 17.84 14.25 4.19
C ILE A 57 19.31 14.56 4.46
N PRO A 58 20.17 13.56 4.74
CA PRO A 58 21.60 13.81 4.95
C PRO A 58 22.23 14.58 3.79
N LYS A 59 23.09 15.55 4.11
CA LYS A 59 23.76 16.41 3.11
C LYS A 59 24.95 15.73 2.42
N LYS A 60 25.50 14.68 3.04
CA LYS A 60 26.66 13.89 2.58
C LYS A 60 26.43 12.42 2.89
N GLY A 61 27.19 11.53 2.25
CA GLY A 61 27.10 10.08 2.45
C GLY A 61 25.88 9.44 1.80
N GLY A 62 25.88 8.11 1.72
CA GLY A 62 24.83 7.34 1.06
C GLY A 62 23.50 7.49 1.77
N VAL A 63 22.41 7.60 1.03
CA VAL A 63 21.07 7.71 1.63
C VAL A 63 20.08 6.91 0.81
N ILE A 64 19.29 6.09 1.50
CA ILE A 64 18.15 5.40 0.91
C ILE A 64 16.91 6.25 1.17
N VAL A 65 16.21 6.68 0.12
CA VAL A 65 14.93 7.38 0.24
C VAL A 65 13.82 6.39 -0.09
N ALA A 66 13.08 5.98 0.93
CA ALA A 66 12.00 5.02 0.81
C ALA A 66 10.67 5.78 0.69
N LEU A 67 9.99 5.68 -0.47
CA LEU A 67 8.77 6.46 -0.72
C LEU A 67 7.65 5.66 -1.39
N ASN A 68 6.42 6.09 -1.16
CA ASN A 68 5.24 5.55 -1.84
C ASN A 68 5.19 5.99 -3.31
N HIS A 69 4.51 5.21 -4.15
CA HIS A 69 4.39 5.49 -5.57
C HIS A 69 2.93 5.60 -6.00
N ARG A 70 2.47 6.83 -6.20
CA ARG A 70 1.17 7.12 -6.79
C ARG A 70 1.34 7.44 -8.27
N SER A 71 2.20 8.36 -8.67
CA SER A 71 2.27 8.94 -10.01
C SER A 71 3.62 8.79 -10.70
N PHE A 72 3.63 8.90 -12.03
CA PHE A 72 4.88 9.02 -12.79
C PHE A 72 5.71 10.25 -12.36
N LEU A 73 5.06 11.25 -11.75
CA LEU A 73 5.70 12.48 -11.29
C LEU A 73 6.51 12.28 -10.00
N ASP A 74 6.24 11.24 -9.21
CA ASP A 74 6.78 11.13 -7.84
C ASP A 74 8.32 11.16 -7.76
N PRO A 75 9.08 10.44 -8.63
CA PRO A 75 10.55 10.50 -8.57
C PRO A 75 11.08 11.93 -8.77
N PHE A 76 10.39 12.76 -9.55
CA PHE A 76 10.84 14.13 -9.84
C PHE A 76 10.58 15.10 -8.68
N LEU A 77 9.69 14.76 -7.74
CA LEU A 77 9.37 15.63 -6.61
C LEU A 77 10.46 15.64 -5.54
N ILE A 78 11.44 14.75 -5.62
CA ILE A 78 12.61 14.75 -4.73
C ILE A 78 13.37 16.09 -4.71
N VAL A 79 13.26 16.87 -5.78
CA VAL A 79 13.82 18.24 -5.85
C VAL A 79 13.28 19.14 -4.73
N GLY A 80 12.06 18.89 -4.25
CA GLY A 80 11.48 19.60 -3.12
C GLY A 80 12.16 19.28 -1.79
N LEU A 81 12.83 18.12 -1.66
CA LEU A 81 13.46 17.68 -0.42
C LEU A 81 14.96 17.94 -0.41
N THR A 82 15.69 17.58 -1.47
CA THR A 82 17.14 17.69 -1.51
C THR A 82 17.66 18.44 -2.74
N ARG A 83 18.86 19.01 -2.62
CA ARG A 83 19.65 19.56 -3.74
C ARG A 83 20.62 18.54 -4.33
N ARG A 84 20.80 17.41 -3.64
CA ARG A 84 21.62 16.31 -4.11
C ARG A 84 20.91 15.63 -5.28
N GLN A 85 21.74 15.14 -6.20
CA GLN A 85 21.34 14.16 -7.19
C GLN A 85 20.64 12.98 -6.50
N ALA A 86 19.50 12.54 -7.03
CA ALA A 86 18.86 11.31 -6.58
C ALA A 86 18.73 10.35 -7.75
N PHE A 87 19.28 9.15 -7.58
CA PHE A 87 19.09 8.04 -8.50
C PHE A 87 17.79 7.34 -8.18
N PHE A 88 17.13 6.77 -9.18
CA PHE A 88 15.88 6.05 -8.95
C PHE A 88 15.73 4.88 -9.89
N VAL A 89 15.02 3.89 -9.38
CA VAL A 89 14.69 2.69 -10.14
C VAL A 89 13.54 3.00 -11.10
N ALA A 90 13.68 2.62 -12.37
CA ALA A 90 12.65 2.78 -13.40
C ALA A 90 12.40 1.47 -14.14
N LYS A 91 11.16 1.24 -14.57
CA LYS A 91 10.76 0.04 -15.33
C LYS A 91 11.59 -0.09 -16.61
N ARG A 92 12.14 -1.27 -16.90
CA ARG A 92 12.93 -1.54 -18.12
C ARG A 92 12.23 -1.08 -19.41
N GLU A 93 10.93 -1.28 -19.52
CA GLU A 93 10.13 -0.91 -20.70
C GLU A 93 10.03 0.60 -20.92
N LEU A 94 10.49 1.43 -19.98
CA LEU A 94 10.65 2.88 -20.22
C LEU A 94 11.88 3.18 -21.09
N PHE A 95 12.88 2.30 -21.08
CA PHE A 95 14.13 2.44 -21.83
C PHE A 95 14.05 1.79 -23.22
N GLU A 96 13.22 0.76 -23.38
CA GLU A 96 13.11 -0.04 -24.61
C GLU A 96 11.96 0.39 -25.54
N LYS A 97 11.39 1.60 -25.35
CA LYS A 97 10.32 2.07 -26.23
C LYS A 97 10.88 2.28 -27.64
N PRO A 98 10.24 1.72 -28.70
CA PRO A 98 10.73 1.88 -30.05
C PRO A 98 10.58 3.32 -30.55
N GLY A 99 11.48 3.70 -31.47
CA GLY A 99 11.42 4.97 -32.20
C GLY A 99 12.17 6.14 -31.54
N LEU A 100 12.13 7.31 -32.21
CA LEU A 100 12.83 8.51 -31.75
C LEU A 100 12.34 8.98 -30.37
N TYR A 101 11.03 8.91 -30.13
CA TYR A 101 10.44 9.29 -28.84
C TYR A 101 11.00 8.45 -27.69
N GLY A 102 11.10 7.13 -27.87
CA GLY A 102 11.61 6.23 -26.84
C GLY A 102 13.09 6.47 -26.53
N ARG A 103 13.91 6.71 -27.57
CA ARG A 103 15.33 7.08 -27.40
C ARG A 103 15.50 8.38 -26.63
N VAL A 104 14.72 9.42 -26.95
CA VAL A 104 14.77 10.71 -26.24
C VAL A 104 14.30 10.54 -24.79
N ALA A 105 13.23 9.76 -24.55
CA ALA A 105 12.74 9.50 -23.20
C ALA A 105 13.76 8.72 -22.35
N SER A 106 14.36 7.67 -22.92
CA SER A 106 15.43 6.87 -22.30
C SER A 106 16.63 7.75 -21.95
N TRP A 107 17.13 8.53 -22.92
CA TRP A 107 18.20 9.49 -22.68
C TRP A 107 17.84 10.48 -21.57
N PHE A 108 16.62 11.03 -21.57
CA PHE A 108 16.17 12.01 -20.59
C PHE A 108 16.18 11.43 -19.16
N ILE A 109 15.56 10.27 -18.95
CA ILE A 109 15.47 9.67 -17.61
C ILE A 109 16.83 9.14 -17.13
N SER A 110 17.65 8.58 -18.01
CA SER A 110 19.02 8.15 -17.66
C SER A 110 19.88 9.34 -17.24
N ASN A 111 19.75 10.49 -17.92
CA ASN A 111 20.41 11.74 -17.53
C ASN A 111 19.77 12.43 -16.31
N LEU A 112 18.74 11.85 -15.70
CA LEU A 112 18.21 12.28 -14.40
C LEU A 112 18.55 11.29 -13.28
N GLY A 113 19.23 10.18 -13.59
CA GLY A 113 19.62 9.16 -12.62
C GLY A 113 18.71 7.94 -12.56
N ALA A 114 17.84 7.75 -13.57
CA ALA A 114 17.06 6.53 -13.69
C ALA A 114 17.93 5.35 -14.11
N PHE A 115 17.75 4.19 -13.48
CA PHE A 115 18.36 2.92 -13.93
C PHE A 115 17.29 1.81 -14.01
N PRO A 116 17.42 0.86 -14.96
CA PRO A 116 16.39 -0.13 -15.22
C PRO A 116 16.24 -1.15 -14.08
N ILE A 117 15.01 -1.67 -13.92
CA ILE A 117 14.69 -2.86 -13.12
C ILE A 117 13.71 -3.77 -13.87
N ASP A 118 13.93 -5.07 -13.72
CA ASP A 118 13.01 -6.12 -14.09
C ASP A 118 12.06 -6.42 -12.92
N ARG A 119 10.75 -6.21 -13.13
CA ARG A 119 9.74 -6.52 -12.12
C ARG A 119 9.50 -8.03 -12.10
N GLY A 120 10.13 -8.73 -11.16
CA GLY A 120 10.04 -10.19 -11.00
C GLY A 120 10.59 -10.65 -9.66
N VAL A 121 10.88 -11.95 -9.52
CA VAL A 121 11.58 -12.49 -8.34
C VAL A 121 13.04 -12.04 -8.42
N GLY A 122 13.41 -11.10 -7.56
CA GLY A 122 14.79 -10.71 -7.25
C GLY A 122 15.65 -10.25 -8.44
N ASP A 123 15.50 -8.98 -8.87
CA ASP A 123 16.48 -8.35 -9.77
C ASP A 123 17.76 -7.99 -9.00
N GLU A 124 18.61 -9.00 -8.80
CA GLU A 124 19.85 -8.93 -8.04
C GLU A 124 20.80 -7.85 -8.57
N GLU A 125 20.82 -7.62 -9.88
CA GLU A 125 21.75 -6.70 -10.52
C GLU A 125 21.36 -5.23 -10.31
N SER A 126 20.07 -4.92 -10.37
CA SER A 126 19.56 -3.59 -10.00
C SER A 126 19.75 -3.31 -8.51
N MET A 127 19.61 -4.33 -7.65
CA MET A 127 19.90 -4.22 -6.22
C MET A 127 21.39 -3.98 -5.97
N ALA A 128 22.28 -4.71 -6.65
CA ALA A 128 23.72 -4.49 -6.59
C ALA A 128 24.11 -3.09 -7.07
N THR A 129 23.46 -2.58 -8.12
CA THR A 129 23.68 -1.22 -8.62
C THR A 129 23.23 -0.17 -7.61
N ALA A 130 22.07 -0.35 -6.99
CA ALA A 130 21.60 0.52 -5.91
C ALA A 130 22.59 0.52 -4.73
N ARG A 131 23.05 -0.66 -4.29
CA ARG A 131 24.05 -0.82 -3.22
C ARG A 131 25.34 -0.05 -3.54
N GLU A 132 25.87 -0.23 -4.74
CA GLU A 132 27.10 0.44 -5.19
C GLU A 132 26.96 1.97 -5.23
N LEU A 133 25.81 2.49 -5.67
CA LEU A 133 25.52 3.93 -5.65
C LEU A 133 25.44 4.48 -4.21
N ILE A 134 24.80 3.74 -3.31
CA ILE A 134 24.70 4.12 -1.90
C ILE A 134 26.09 4.15 -1.25
N GLU A 135 26.91 3.13 -1.49
CA GLU A 135 28.30 3.03 -0.97
C GLU A 135 29.19 4.17 -1.49
N ARG A 136 28.93 4.66 -2.70
CA ARG A 136 29.60 5.85 -3.29
C ARG A 136 29.15 7.18 -2.68
N GLY A 137 28.16 7.14 -1.80
CA GLY A 137 27.66 8.33 -1.14
C GLY A 137 26.53 9.02 -1.88
N GLU A 138 25.81 8.33 -2.76
CA GLU A 138 24.69 8.91 -3.54
C GLU A 138 23.34 8.76 -2.83
N VAL A 139 22.34 9.54 -3.26
CA VAL A 139 20.95 9.37 -2.82
C VAL A 139 20.27 8.40 -3.78
N VAL A 140 19.71 7.31 -3.25
CA VAL A 140 18.97 6.33 -4.05
C VAL A 140 17.53 6.26 -3.57
N MET A 141 16.59 6.53 -4.48
CA MET A 141 15.16 6.42 -4.26
C MET A 141 14.66 5.03 -4.59
N ILE A 142 13.99 4.41 -3.63
CA ILE A 142 13.38 3.09 -3.75
C ILE A 142 11.89 3.23 -3.46
N PHE A 143 11.08 2.64 -4.32
CA PHE A 143 9.63 2.52 -4.14
C PHE A 143 9.33 1.10 -3.64
N PRO A 144 9.14 0.87 -2.32
CA PRO A 144 9.00 -0.48 -1.77
C PRO A 144 7.83 -1.27 -2.36
N GLU A 145 6.75 -0.59 -2.76
CA GLU A 145 5.58 -1.18 -3.44
C GLU A 145 5.94 -1.83 -4.79
N GLY A 146 7.04 -1.40 -5.43
CA GLY A 146 7.49 -1.89 -6.73
C GLY A 146 6.59 -1.52 -7.93
N THR A 147 5.41 -0.96 -7.68
CA THR A 147 4.47 -0.47 -8.70
C THR A 147 3.72 0.76 -8.19
N ARG A 148 2.98 1.42 -9.08
CA ARG A 148 2.06 2.49 -8.69
C ARG A 148 0.78 1.87 -8.13
N VAL A 149 0.37 2.28 -6.95
CA VAL A 149 -0.84 1.76 -6.29
C VAL A 149 -1.91 2.85 -6.27
N ARG A 150 -3.09 2.59 -6.85
CA ARG A 150 -4.29 3.46 -6.85
C ARG A 150 -5.55 2.63 -7.20
N PRO A 151 -6.76 3.02 -6.77
CA PRO A 151 -7.08 3.94 -5.65
C PRO A 151 -6.86 3.24 -4.29
N GLY A 152 -7.24 3.90 -3.19
CA GLY A 152 -7.18 3.31 -1.85
C GLY A 152 -5.84 3.47 -1.12
N PRO A 153 -5.60 2.67 -0.06
CA PRO A 153 -4.42 2.75 0.79
C PRO A 153 -3.12 2.47 0.04
N LEU A 154 -1.98 2.67 0.71
CA LEU A 154 -0.70 2.26 0.17
C LEU A 154 -0.63 0.73 0.05
N GLY A 155 0.14 0.24 -0.92
CA GLY A 155 0.28 -1.19 -1.16
C GLY A 155 1.28 -1.85 -0.22
N HIS A 156 1.37 -3.18 -0.31
CA HIS A 156 2.33 -3.93 0.49
C HIS A 156 3.77 -3.70 0.02
N PRO A 157 4.71 -3.45 0.95
CA PRO A 157 6.10 -3.23 0.61
C PRO A 157 6.83 -4.55 0.32
N ARG A 158 7.81 -4.50 -0.58
CA ARG A 158 8.79 -5.58 -0.80
C ARG A 158 10.00 -5.41 0.12
N SER A 159 10.71 -6.50 0.39
CA SER A 159 11.87 -6.54 1.29
C SER A 159 13.12 -5.82 0.76
N GLY A 160 13.15 -5.36 -0.50
CA GLY A 160 14.34 -4.78 -1.13
C GLY A 160 14.91 -3.57 -0.38
N VAL A 161 14.06 -2.68 0.15
CA VAL A 161 14.53 -1.52 0.91
C VAL A 161 15.22 -1.92 2.22
N GLY A 162 14.67 -2.90 2.94
CA GLY A 162 15.28 -3.43 4.16
C GLY A 162 16.58 -4.17 3.89
N ARG A 163 16.65 -4.90 2.78
CA ARG A 163 17.88 -5.53 2.30
C ARG A 163 18.99 -4.50 2.05
N LEU A 164 18.73 -3.44 1.29
CA LEU A 164 19.72 -2.39 1.03
C LEU A 164 20.16 -1.70 2.32
N ALA A 165 19.24 -1.46 3.26
CA ALA A 165 19.56 -0.87 4.54
C ALA A 165 20.54 -1.73 5.36
N LEU A 166 20.34 -3.05 5.37
CA LEU A 166 21.22 -4.01 6.04
C LEU A 166 22.56 -4.19 5.31
N GLU A 167 22.58 -4.26 3.99
CA GLU A 167 23.84 -4.46 3.24
C GLU A 167 24.74 -3.22 3.29
N THR A 168 24.16 -2.02 3.30
CA THR A 168 24.92 -0.77 3.23
C THR A 168 25.16 -0.11 4.59
N GLY A 169 24.28 -0.35 5.57
CA GLY A 169 24.22 0.42 6.82
C GLY A 169 23.84 1.89 6.62
N ALA A 170 23.39 2.28 5.41
CA ALA A 170 23.06 3.67 5.10
C ALA A 170 21.76 4.11 5.78
N PRO A 171 21.63 5.41 6.13
CA PRO A 171 20.38 5.95 6.64
C PRO A 171 19.25 5.80 5.62
N VAL A 172 18.13 5.28 6.09
CA VAL A 172 16.86 5.20 5.35
C VAL A 172 15.97 6.36 5.77
N VAL A 173 15.60 7.22 4.83
CA VAL A 173 14.66 8.32 5.06
C VAL A 173 13.30 7.93 4.50
N PRO A 174 12.28 7.71 5.35
CA PRO A 174 10.92 7.48 4.90
C PRO A 174 10.33 8.79 4.33
N VAL A 175 9.71 8.73 3.16
CA VAL A 175 9.15 9.88 2.46
C VAL A 175 7.74 9.56 1.96
N ALA A 176 6.79 10.47 2.23
CA ALA A 176 5.46 10.38 1.66
C ALA A 176 5.25 11.44 0.57
N VAL A 177 4.62 11.03 -0.53
CA VAL A 177 4.13 11.88 -1.62
C VAL A 177 2.60 11.81 -1.66
N TYR A 178 1.95 12.98 -1.64
CA TYR A 178 0.49 13.09 -1.67
C TYR A 178 0.02 14.10 -2.73
N GLY A 179 -1.07 13.76 -3.42
CA GLY A 179 -1.80 14.63 -4.34
C GLY A 179 -1.41 14.46 -5.82
N THR A 180 -0.32 13.74 -6.12
CA THR A 180 0.15 13.51 -7.49
C THR A 180 -0.77 12.63 -8.31
N GLU A 181 -1.62 11.84 -7.66
CA GLU A 181 -2.68 11.06 -8.29
C GLU A 181 -3.77 11.90 -8.93
N ASN A 182 -4.02 13.09 -8.38
CA ASN A 182 -5.12 13.95 -8.79
C ASN A 182 -4.70 14.98 -9.84
N VAL A 183 -3.42 15.03 -10.18
CA VAL A 183 -2.82 16.05 -11.07
C VAL A 183 -3.15 15.78 -12.54
N ARG A 184 -3.33 14.53 -12.97
CA ARG A 184 -3.49 14.18 -14.38
C ARG A 184 -4.64 13.20 -14.60
N ARG A 185 -5.58 13.55 -15.48
CA ARG A 185 -6.62 12.66 -16.02
C ARG A 185 -6.54 12.66 -17.55
N GLY A 186 -6.05 11.56 -18.13
CA GLY A 186 -5.75 11.50 -19.58
C GLY A 186 -4.64 12.47 -19.97
N TRP A 187 -4.90 13.36 -20.93
CA TRP A 187 -3.98 14.44 -21.32
C TRP A 187 -4.11 15.71 -20.46
N ARG A 188 -5.20 15.86 -19.70
CA ARG A 188 -5.50 17.07 -18.93
C ARG A 188 -4.72 17.10 -17.63
N ILE A 189 -4.13 18.25 -17.34
CA ILE A 189 -3.39 18.55 -16.11
C ILE A 189 -4.24 19.50 -15.26
N TYR A 190 -4.39 19.20 -13.98
CA TYR A 190 -5.21 19.95 -13.03
C TYR A 190 -4.35 20.59 -11.94
N PRO A 191 -4.69 21.81 -11.47
CA PRO A 191 -3.94 22.52 -10.42
C PRO A 191 -4.27 21.95 -9.04
N ARG A 192 -3.83 20.72 -8.76
CA ARG A 192 -3.98 20.08 -7.45
C ARG A 192 -2.75 20.32 -6.58
N LYS A 193 -2.98 20.48 -5.27
CA LYS A 193 -1.91 20.64 -4.28
C LYS A 193 -1.07 19.36 -4.24
N ILE A 194 0.25 19.50 -4.32
CA ILE A 194 1.21 18.39 -4.16
C ILE A 194 2.05 18.65 -2.92
N THR A 195 2.17 17.65 -2.05
CA THR A 195 3.06 17.72 -0.88
C THR A 195 3.97 16.50 -0.86
N ILE A 196 5.25 16.73 -0.58
CA ILE A 196 6.23 15.69 -0.27
C ILE A 196 6.83 15.97 1.10
N ARG A 197 6.99 14.93 1.92
CA ARG A 197 7.57 15.06 3.27
C ARG A 197 8.53 13.94 3.59
N ALA A 198 9.70 14.33 4.09
CA ALA A 198 10.67 13.41 4.67
C ALA A 198 10.48 13.30 6.18
N GLY A 199 10.39 12.06 6.67
CA GLY A 199 10.46 11.72 8.09
C GLY A 199 11.90 11.66 8.59
N LYS A 200 12.07 11.30 9.87
CA LYS A 200 13.40 11.19 10.47
C LYS A 200 14.19 10.02 9.85
N PRO A 201 15.50 10.16 9.62
CA PRO A 201 16.33 9.07 9.13
C PRO A 201 16.37 7.92 10.15
N MET A 202 16.33 6.69 9.64
CA MET A 202 16.44 5.44 10.39
C MET A 202 17.73 4.73 9.99
N THR A 203 18.42 4.10 10.93
CA THR A 203 19.64 3.34 10.67
C THR A 203 19.48 1.91 11.17
N PHE A 204 20.06 0.97 10.44
CA PHE A 204 20.01 -0.45 10.76
C PHE A 204 21.45 -1.00 10.77
N PRO A 205 21.74 -2.03 11.58
CA PRO A 205 23.07 -2.62 11.62
C PRO A 205 23.44 -3.21 10.26
N LYS A 206 24.70 -3.03 9.87
CA LYS A 206 25.22 -3.59 8.62
C LYS A 206 25.43 -5.11 8.78
N THR A 207 24.93 -5.88 7.82
CA THR A 207 25.09 -7.35 7.75
C THR A 207 25.54 -7.75 6.35
N GLU A 208 26.50 -8.67 6.25
CA GLU A 208 27.06 -9.11 4.95
C GLU A 208 26.08 -9.98 4.15
N HIS A 209 25.30 -10.82 4.84
CA HIS A 209 24.34 -11.73 4.23
C HIS A 209 22.99 -11.65 4.94
N PRO A 210 22.22 -10.56 4.77
CA PRO A 210 20.89 -10.48 5.32
C PRO A 210 19.99 -11.49 4.62
N ASP A 211 19.39 -12.39 5.41
CA ASP A 211 18.35 -13.26 4.89
C ASP A 211 17.08 -12.47 4.52
N ARG A 212 16.17 -13.15 3.80
CA ARG A 212 14.93 -12.53 3.31
C ARG A 212 14.00 -12.11 4.45
N GLU A 213 14.01 -12.83 5.56
CA GLU A 213 13.12 -12.59 6.70
C GLU A 213 13.55 -11.35 7.47
N LEU A 214 14.86 -11.22 7.76
CA LEU A 214 15.45 -10.04 8.36
C LEU A 214 15.26 -8.80 7.48
N ALA A 215 15.45 -8.93 6.16
CA ALA A 215 15.18 -7.85 5.22
C ALA A 215 13.70 -7.44 5.23
N ALA A 216 12.78 -8.40 5.30
CA ALA A 216 11.36 -8.13 5.44
C ALA A 216 11.03 -7.44 6.78
N ALA A 217 11.61 -7.89 7.89
CA ALA A 217 11.42 -7.30 9.22
C ALA A 217 11.91 -5.84 9.28
N VAL A 218 13.06 -5.54 8.65
CA VAL A 218 13.55 -4.16 8.53
C VAL A 218 12.61 -3.32 7.66
N THR A 219 12.15 -3.84 6.53
CA THR A 219 11.11 -3.16 5.72
C THR A 219 9.86 -2.89 6.55
N SER A 220 9.39 -3.82 7.37
CA SER A 220 8.23 -3.67 8.25
C SER A 220 8.43 -2.62 9.36
N ARG A 221 9.67 -2.18 9.62
CA ARG A 221 9.94 -1.02 10.48
C ARG A 221 9.94 0.30 9.71
N ILE A 222 10.38 0.28 8.45
CA ILE A 222 10.46 1.47 7.59
C ILE A 222 9.09 1.87 7.06
N TRP A 223 8.32 0.90 6.56
CA TRP A 223 7.09 1.16 5.81
C TRP A 223 6.00 1.86 6.61
N PRO A 224 5.73 1.50 7.88
CA PRO A 224 4.75 2.23 8.69
C PRO A 224 5.09 3.72 8.86
N GLN A 225 6.37 4.10 8.79
CA GLN A 225 6.74 5.53 8.82
C GLN A 225 6.31 6.26 7.55
N VAL A 226 6.34 5.60 6.39
CA VAL A 226 5.83 6.15 5.13
C VAL A 226 4.30 6.27 5.18
N GLU A 227 3.62 5.23 5.67
CA GLU A 227 2.16 5.21 5.84
C GLU A 227 1.68 6.35 6.76
N LEU A 228 2.28 6.49 7.95
CA LEU A 228 1.93 7.56 8.89
C LEU A 228 2.14 8.97 8.30
N LEU A 229 3.22 9.17 7.54
CA LEU A 229 3.46 10.45 6.85
C LEU A 229 2.39 10.71 5.78
N TRP A 230 1.99 9.68 5.04
CA TRP A 230 0.99 9.79 3.98
C TRP A 230 -0.43 9.98 4.53
N GLU A 231 -0.81 9.24 5.58
CA GLU A 231 -2.05 9.41 6.34
C GLU A 231 -2.15 10.83 6.90
N SER A 232 -1.04 11.43 7.37
CA SER A 232 -1.03 12.82 7.86
C SER A 232 -1.42 13.88 6.80
N PHE A 233 -1.47 13.49 5.52
CA PHE A 233 -1.94 14.34 4.42
C PHE A 233 -3.38 14.06 3.98
N GLY A 234 -4.09 13.14 4.65
CA GLY A 234 -5.39 12.64 4.21
C GLY A 234 -5.26 11.48 3.22
N GLY A 235 -4.16 10.72 3.28
CA GLY A 235 -4.07 9.40 2.68
C GLY A 235 -5.06 8.44 3.33
N THR A 236 -5.64 7.54 2.54
CA THR A 236 -6.57 6.51 3.04
C THR A 236 -5.81 5.51 3.90
N ALA A 237 -6.02 5.49 5.21
CA ALA A 237 -5.41 4.48 6.07
C ALA A 237 -5.80 3.06 5.62
N PRO A 238 -4.91 2.06 5.71
CA PRO A 238 -5.31 0.68 5.54
C PRO A 238 -6.32 0.30 6.64
N LEU A 239 -7.20 -0.67 6.36
CA LEU A 239 -8.06 -1.24 7.39
C LEU A 239 -7.18 -1.88 8.47
N ARG A 240 -7.39 -1.50 9.72
CA ARG A 240 -6.69 -2.05 10.89
C ARG A 240 -7.65 -2.78 11.81
N ARG A 241 -8.88 -2.27 11.96
CA ARG A 241 -9.87 -2.78 12.90
C ARG A 241 -11.16 -3.16 12.20
N ALA A 242 -11.61 -4.39 12.43
CA ALA A 242 -12.87 -4.89 11.89
C ALA A 242 -13.71 -5.50 13.01
N THR A 243 -15.02 -5.26 12.97
CA THR A 243 -15.96 -6.01 13.78
C THR A 243 -16.84 -6.87 12.88
N VAL A 244 -17.06 -8.12 13.25
CA VAL A 244 -18.04 -9.00 12.61
C VAL A 244 -19.22 -9.20 13.55
N ILE A 245 -20.40 -8.70 13.18
CA ILE A 245 -21.63 -8.89 13.94
C ILE A 245 -22.37 -10.11 13.40
N GLY A 246 -22.52 -11.13 14.24
CA GLY A 246 -23.15 -12.40 13.91
C GLY A 246 -22.15 -13.56 13.94
N ALA A 247 -22.05 -14.26 15.07
CA ALA A 247 -21.19 -15.42 15.28
C ALA A 247 -21.71 -16.74 14.66
N GLY A 248 -22.33 -16.67 13.49
CA GLY A 248 -22.67 -17.86 12.68
C GLY A 248 -21.46 -18.42 11.95
N SER A 249 -21.66 -19.46 11.13
CA SER A 249 -20.57 -20.14 10.41
C SER A 249 -19.74 -19.18 9.54
N TRP A 250 -20.44 -18.29 8.81
CA TRP A 250 -19.80 -17.34 7.91
C TRP A 250 -19.15 -16.15 8.63
N GLY A 251 -19.82 -15.58 9.63
CA GLY A 251 -19.23 -14.51 10.43
C GLY A 251 -17.98 -14.96 11.20
N THR A 252 -18.02 -16.17 11.76
CA THR A 252 -16.84 -16.77 12.41
C THR A 252 -15.71 -17.00 11.42
N SER A 253 -16.01 -17.54 10.22
CA SER A 253 -14.99 -17.77 9.19
C SER A 253 -14.32 -16.46 8.77
N LEU A 254 -15.08 -15.38 8.60
CA LEU A 254 -14.50 -14.08 8.30
C LEU A 254 -13.68 -13.51 9.43
N ALA A 255 -14.11 -13.67 10.68
CA ALA A 255 -13.32 -13.20 11.81
C ALA A 255 -11.92 -13.84 11.79
N VAL A 256 -11.86 -15.15 11.51
CA VAL A 256 -10.60 -15.88 11.29
C VAL A 256 -9.83 -15.31 10.09
N MET A 257 -10.46 -15.14 8.92
CA MET A 257 -9.78 -14.61 7.72
C MET A 257 -9.23 -13.20 7.91
N LEU A 258 -10.01 -12.31 8.53
CA LEU A 258 -9.62 -10.92 8.80
C LEU A 258 -8.46 -10.88 9.79
N ARG A 259 -8.49 -11.72 10.83
CA ARG A 259 -7.41 -11.79 11.81
C ARG A 259 -6.13 -12.37 11.19
N ARG A 260 -6.23 -13.42 10.35
CA ARG A 260 -5.11 -13.94 9.54
C ARG A 260 -4.53 -12.88 8.59
N SER A 261 -5.37 -11.95 8.14
CA SER A 261 -4.95 -10.83 7.29
C SER A 261 -4.31 -9.69 8.09
N GLY A 262 -4.20 -9.82 9.41
CA GLY A 262 -3.51 -8.88 10.28
C GLY A 262 -4.38 -7.76 10.86
N LEU A 263 -5.71 -7.84 10.72
CA LEU A 263 -6.62 -6.89 11.36
C LEU A 263 -6.81 -7.25 12.83
N ASP A 264 -7.05 -6.26 13.67
CA ASP A 264 -7.65 -6.46 14.99
C ASP A 264 -9.14 -6.71 14.80
N VAL A 265 -9.62 -7.84 15.31
CA VAL A 265 -10.97 -8.33 15.01
C VAL A 265 -11.74 -8.55 16.30
N ALA A 266 -12.95 -8.01 16.35
CA ALA A 266 -13.96 -8.35 17.34
C ALA A 266 -15.11 -9.15 16.68
N LEU A 267 -15.50 -10.26 17.31
CA LEU A 267 -16.61 -11.10 16.88
C LEU A 267 -17.80 -10.92 17.85
N GLY A 268 -18.86 -10.32 17.34
CA GLY A 268 -20.12 -10.09 18.04
C GLY A 268 -21.02 -11.31 17.99
N ALA A 269 -21.13 -12.00 19.11
CA ALA A 269 -22.14 -13.02 19.33
C ALA A 269 -23.48 -12.39 19.71
N ARG A 270 -24.57 -13.13 19.51
CA ARG A 270 -25.91 -12.61 19.80
C ARG A 270 -26.22 -12.57 21.29
N THR A 271 -25.59 -13.43 22.09
CA THR A 271 -25.80 -13.51 23.54
C THR A 271 -24.48 -13.65 24.29
N ALA A 272 -24.45 -13.22 25.54
CA ALA A 272 -23.30 -13.39 26.43
C ALA A 272 -22.88 -14.86 26.60
N ALA A 273 -23.85 -15.77 26.77
CA ALA A 273 -23.55 -17.19 26.87
C ALA A 273 -22.87 -17.76 25.61
N GLU A 274 -23.28 -17.31 24.42
CA GLU A 274 -22.64 -17.71 23.16
C GLU A 274 -21.22 -17.13 23.06
N ALA A 275 -21.04 -15.86 23.44
CA ALA A 275 -19.73 -15.21 23.45
C ALA A 275 -18.74 -15.91 24.41
N GLU A 276 -19.17 -16.19 25.64
CA GLU A 276 -18.36 -16.87 26.67
C GLU A 276 -17.95 -18.27 26.24
N GLN A 277 -18.86 -19.02 25.59
CA GLN A 277 -18.55 -20.34 25.05
C GLN A 277 -17.47 -20.28 23.97
N ILE A 278 -17.62 -19.38 23.00
CA ILE A 278 -16.66 -19.23 21.90
C ILE A 278 -15.31 -18.75 22.43
N SER A 279 -15.31 -17.74 23.31
CA SER A 279 -14.10 -17.18 23.91
C SER A 279 -13.35 -18.21 24.77
N GLY A 280 -14.08 -18.94 25.62
CA GLY A 280 -13.51 -19.95 26.51
C GLY A 280 -12.96 -21.17 25.76
N ALA A 281 -13.60 -21.60 24.68
CA ALA A 281 -13.11 -22.68 23.82
C ALA A 281 -12.00 -22.24 22.87
N GLY A 282 -11.93 -20.95 22.53
CA GLY A 282 -11.07 -20.45 21.45
C GLY A 282 -11.52 -20.93 20.06
N SER A 283 -12.75 -21.43 19.92
CA SER A 283 -13.33 -21.92 18.67
C SER A 283 -14.86 -21.81 18.73
N ASN A 284 -15.52 -21.81 17.57
CA ASN A 284 -16.98 -21.85 17.49
C ASN A 284 -17.44 -23.26 17.10
N GLU A 285 -17.37 -24.21 18.03
CA GLU A 285 -17.72 -25.62 17.77
C GLU A 285 -19.15 -25.82 17.26
N ARG A 286 -20.06 -24.92 17.61
CA ARG A 286 -21.46 -25.00 17.20
C ARG A 286 -21.65 -24.74 15.70
N TYR A 287 -20.97 -23.73 15.18
CA TYR A 287 -21.23 -23.23 13.82
C TYR A 287 -20.06 -23.43 12.86
N LEU A 288 -18.85 -23.63 13.36
CA LEU A 288 -17.63 -23.82 12.58
C LEU A 288 -16.65 -24.76 13.32
N PRO A 289 -17.02 -26.05 13.51
CA PRO A 289 -16.18 -27.00 14.22
C PRO A 289 -14.86 -27.27 13.48
N GLY A 290 -13.78 -27.47 14.24
CA GLY A 290 -12.45 -27.79 13.70
C GLY A 290 -11.62 -26.59 13.22
N TYR A 291 -12.14 -25.37 13.34
CA TYR A 291 -11.41 -24.14 13.00
C TYR A 291 -11.27 -23.25 14.23
N PRO A 292 -10.08 -23.23 14.88
CA PRO A 292 -9.86 -22.36 16.03
C PRO A 292 -9.85 -20.88 15.59
N LEU A 293 -10.23 -20.01 16.52
CA LEU A 293 -10.06 -18.57 16.36
C LEU A 293 -8.57 -18.22 16.42
N GLU A 294 -8.18 -17.21 15.66
CA GLU A 294 -6.81 -16.72 15.69
C GLU A 294 -6.53 -15.97 17.01
N PRO A 295 -5.33 -16.08 17.58
CA PRO A 295 -4.98 -15.41 18.83
C PRO A 295 -5.22 -13.89 18.81
N GLY A 296 -5.81 -13.39 19.90
CA GLY A 296 -6.17 -11.98 20.05
C GLY A 296 -7.44 -11.56 19.30
N THR A 297 -8.23 -12.51 18.79
CA THR A 297 -9.61 -12.24 18.37
C THR A 297 -10.44 -11.96 19.62
N GLU A 298 -11.02 -10.77 19.69
CA GLU A 298 -11.95 -10.40 20.76
C GLU A 298 -13.32 -11.04 20.46
N VAL A 299 -13.96 -11.59 21.48
CA VAL A 299 -15.29 -12.20 21.35
C VAL A 299 -16.15 -11.69 22.50
N GLY A 300 -17.32 -11.14 22.15
CA GLY A 300 -18.23 -10.55 23.12
C GLY A 300 -19.67 -10.52 22.61
N PRO A 301 -20.65 -10.18 23.47
CA PRO A 301 -21.98 -9.78 23.03
C PRO A 301 -21.89 -8.64 22.03
N ALA A 302 -22.68 -8.67 20.96
CA ALA A 302 -22.71 -7.61 19.94
C ALA A 302 -23.02 -6.23 20.56
N GLU A 303 -23.84 -6.20 21.61
CA GLU A 303 -24.19 -4.99 22.36
C GLU A 303 -23.02 -4.37 23.14
N ASP A 304 -22.01 -5.19 23.49
CA ASP A 304 -20.88 -4.78 24.32
C ASP A 304 -19.61 -4.43 23.53
N ILE A 305 -19.54 -4.79 22.24
CA ILE A 305 -18.36 -4.49 21.41
C ILE A 305 -18.21 -2.98 21.18
N ASP A 306 -17.02 -2.41 21.38
CA ASP A 306 -16.75 -1.02 21.02
C ASP A 306 -16.64 -0.84 19.50
N LEU A 307 -17.56 -0.07 18.92
CA LEU A 307 -17.62 0.21 17.48
C LEU A 307 -17.02 1.59 17.11
N THR A 308 -16.68 2.41 18.10
CA THR A 308 -16.30 3.82 17.91
C THR A 308 -15.06 3.97 17.04
N HIS A 309 -14.14 3.01 17.15
CA HIS A 309 -12.83 3.03 16.49
C HIS A 309 -12.67 1.94 15.43
N MET A 310 -13.78 1.40 14.91
CA MET A 310 -13.77 0.36 13.88
C MET A 310 -13.72 0.98 12.49
N ASP A 311 -12.80 0.51 11.64
CA ASP A 311 -12.71 0.96 10.25
C ASP A 311 -13.84 0.34 9.41
N VAL A 312 -14.22 -0.90 9.73
CA VAL A 312 -15.29 -1.63 9.05
C VAL A 312 -16.11 -2.49 10.01
N VAL A 313 -17.42 -2.51 9.82
CA VAL A 313 -18.35 -3.41 10.50
C VAL A 313 -19.01 -4.32 9.47
N LEU A 314 -18.83 -5.63 9.64
CA LEU A 314 -19.39 -6.67 8.79
C LEU A 314 -20.68 -7.19 9.44
N LEU A 315 -21.81 -7.06 8.74
CA LEU A 315 -23.12 -7.53 9.19
C LEU A 315 -23.38 -8.94 8.65
N ALA A 316 -22.97 -9.94 9.41
CA ALA A 316 -23.11 -11.37 9.14
C ALA A 316 -24.35 -11.98 9.82
N VAL A 317 -25.48 -11.25 9.78
CA VAL A 317 -26.77 -11.68 10.34
C VAL A 317 -27.76 -12.07 9.24
N PRO A 318 -28.74 -12.94 9.51
CA PRO A 318 -29.84 -13.21 8.58
C PRO A 318 -30.60 -11.92 8.21
N ALA A 319 -31.15 -11.85 6.99
CA ALA A 319 -31.89 -10.66 6.53
C ALA A 319 -33.11 -10.31 7.41
N ALA A 320 -33.67 -11.31 8.10
CA ALA A 320 -34.77 -11.11 9.06
C ALA A 320 -34.32 -10.38 10.35
N ASP A 321 -33.07 -10.57 10.77
CA ASP A 321 -32.52 -10.00 12.00
C ASP A 321 -31.81 -8.66 11.74
N LEU A 322 -31.57 -8.33 10.46
CA LEU A 322 -30.85 -7.13 10.05
C LEU A 322 -31.46 -5.81 10.58
N PRO A 323 -32.79 -5.59 10.60
CA PRO A 323 -33.36 -4.37 11.16
C PRO A 323 -33.02 -4.15 12.63
N ALA A 324 -33.07 -5.22 13.43
CA ALA A 324 -32.74 -5.14 14.85
C ALA A 324 -31.25 -4.84 15.05
N ALA A 325 -30.37 -5.56 14.34
CA ALA A 325 -28.92 -5.33 14.39
C ALA A 325 -28.56 -3.89 13.96
N VAL A 326 -29.12 -3.39 12.86
CA VAL A 326 -28.87 -2.01 12.40
C VAL A 326 -29.35 -0.99 13.44
N GLY A 327 -30.53 -1.19 14.03
CA GLY A 327 -31.07 -0.29 15.05
C GLY A 327 -30.19 -0.19 16.30
N GLU A 328 -29.59 -1.29 16.71
CA GLU A 328 -28.70 -1.37 17.87
C GLU A 328 -27.31 -0.75 17.60
N LEU A 329 -26.75 -1.00 16.41
CA LEU A 329 -25.40 -0.57 16.05
C LEU A 329 -25.33 0.90 15.62
N ALA A 330 -26.37 1.40 14.95
CA ALA A 330 -26.42 2.76 14.37
C ALA A 330 -25.90 3.87 15.28
N PRO A 331 -26.33 4.00 16.55
CA PRO A 331 -25.89 5.10 17.42
C PRO A 331 -24.43 4.98 17.89
N ARG A 332 -23.78 3.82 17.68
CA ARG A 332 -22.44 3.49 18.17
C ARG A 332 -21.37 3.52 17.07
N LEU A 333 -21.75 3.65 15.80
CA LEU A 333 -20.80 3.65 14.67
C LEU A 333 -19.93 4.93 14.67
N GLY A 334 -18.64 4.76 14.41
CA GLY A 334 -17.72 5.89 14.20
C GLY A 334 -17.97 6.58 12.86
N LEU A 335 -17.71 7.90 12.79
CA LEU A 335 -17.99 8.76 11.62
C LEU A 335 -17.40 8.29 10.28
N HIS A 336 -16.40 7.40 10.29
CA HIS A 336 -15.70 6.91 9.10
C HIS A 336 -15.79 5.39 8.94
N THR A 337 -16.65 4.73 9.72
CA THR A 337 -16.82 3.28 9.67
C THR A 337 -17.55 2.88 8.39
N GLY A 338 -16.95 1.99 7.61
CA GLY A 338 -17.60 1.35 6.47
C GLY A 338 -18.46 0.16 6.89
N LEU A 339 -19.48 -0.15 6.09
CA LEU A 339 -20.38 -1.27 6.33
C LEU A 339 -20.28 -2.30 5.22
N VAL A 340 -20.13 -3.55 5.60
CA VAL A 340 -20.13 -4.69 4.67
C VAL A 340 -21.29 -5.60 5.04
N VAL A 341 -22.32 -5.61 4.21
CA VAL A 341 -23.57 -6.34 4.46
C VAL A 341 -23.50 -7.71 3.81
N MET A 342 -23.83 -8.73 4.60
CA MET A 342 -23.61 -10.11 4.20
C MET A 342 -24.86 -10.98 4.27
N SER A 343 -25.95 -10.37 4.76
CA SER A 343 -27.28 -10.96 4.76
C SER A 343 -27.68 -11.34 3.34
N LYS A 344 -28.15 -12.57 3.16
CA LYS A 344 -28.72 -13.05 1.90
C LYS A 344 -30.25 -12.90 1.93
N GLY A 345 -30.85 -12.58 0.79
CA GLY A 345 -32.31 -12.45 0.63
C GLY A 345 -32.80 -11.00 0.62
N LEU A 346 -34.05 -10.80 1.02
CA LEU A 346 -34.68 -9.48 1.14
C LEU A 346 -35.04 -9.22 2.61
N VAL A 347 -34.97 -7.96 3.01
CA VAL A 347 -35.33 -7.54 4.38
C VAL A 347 -36.85 -7.64 4.53
N PRO A 348 -37.37 -8.46 5.47
CA PRO A 348 -38.80 -8.62 5.67
C PRO A 348 -39.51 -7.29 5.94
N GLY A 349 -40.75 -7.16 5.46
CA GLY A 349 -41.56 -5.95 5.61
C GLY A 349 -41.21 -4.81 4.66
N THR A 350 -39.98 -4.72 4.16
CA THR A 350 -39.56 -3.68 3.20
C THR A 350 -39.42 -4.22 1.77
N GLY A 351 -39.04 -5.50 1.61
CA GLY A 351 -38.72 -6.08 0.30
C GLY A 351 -37.44 -5.53 -0.33
N GLN A 352 -36.68 -4.70 0.40
CA GLN A 352 -35.41 -4.13 -0.05
C GLN A 352 -34.28 -5.15 0.04
N THR A 353 -33.25 -4.96 -0.77
CA THR A 353 -31.98 -5.66 -0.56
C THR A 353 -31.36 -5.20 0.77
N PRO A 354 -30.61 -6.06 1.46
CA PRO A 354 -29.91 -5.71 2.69
C PRO A 354 -29.03 -4.46 2.60
N THR A 355 -28.33 -4.25 1.48
CA THR A 355 -27.48 -3.06 1.27
C THR A 355 -28.30 -1.79 1.11
N THR A 356 -29.37 -1.81 0.31
CA THR A 356 -30.27 -0.66 0.17
C THR A 356 -30.88 -0.29 1.52
N PHE A 357 -31.33 -1.29 2.27
CA PHE A 357 -31.84 -1.07 3.64
C PHE A 357 -30.80 -0.39 4.53
N CYS A 358 -29.56 -0.90 4.58
CA CYS A 358 -28.52 -0.30 5.41
C CYS A 358 -28.15 1.13 4.95
N GLY A 359 -27.99 1.35 3.65
CA GLY A 359 -27.63 2.67 3.11
C GLY A 359 -28.66 3.76 3.40
N GLU A 360 -29.96 3.42 3.37
CA GLU A 360 -31.01 4.38 3.71
C GLU A 360 -31.08 4.71 5.20
N ARG A 361 -30.70 3.78 6.10
CA ARG A 361 -30.79 3.97 7.56
C ARG A 361 -29.49 4.45 8.20
N LEU A 362 -28.36 4.30 7.51
CA LEU A 362 -27.03 4.69 7.99
C LEU A 362 -26.39 5.70 7.03
N PRO A 363 -27.02 6.86 6.79
CA PRO A 363 -26.50 7.84 5.84
C PRO A 363 -25.13 8.36 6.27
N GLY A 364 -24.21 8.47 5.32
CA GLY A 364 -22.84 8.93 5.56
C GLY A 364 -21.81 7.81 5.78
N HIS A 365 -22.27 6.56 5.90
CA HIS A 365 -21.39 5.39 5.92
C HIS A 365 -21.36 4.72 4.54
N PRO A 366 -20.18 4.43 3.97
CA PRO A 366 -20.09 3.66 2.74
C PRO A 366 -20.59 2.24 2.98
N VAL A 367 -21.46 1.74 2.10
CA VAL A 367 -22.06 0.41 2.21
C VAL A 367 -21.67 -0.45 1.01
N ALA A 368 -21.18 -1.66 1.28
CA ALA A 368 -20.92 -2.69 0.27
C ALA A 368 -21.63 -3.99 0.66
N CYS A 369 -21.91 -4.86 -0.31
CA CYS A 369 -22.29 -6.25 -0.05
C CYS A 369 -21.08 -7.19 -0.18
N LEU A 370 -21.08 -8.26 0.60
CA LEU A 370 -20.14 -9.38 0.47
C LEU A 370 -20.89 -10.68 0.24
N GLY A 371 -20.81 -11.21 -0.98
CA GLY A 371 -21.35 -12.52 -1.31
C GLY A 371 -20.50 -13.64 -0.70
N GLY A 372 -21.07 -14.42 0.21
CA GLY A 372 -20.37 -15.57 0.80
C GLY A 372 -20.39 -16.83 -0.06
N PRO A 373 -19.38 -17.72 0.08
CA PRO A 373 -19.32 -19.02 -0.59
C PRO A 373 -20.50 -19.92 -0.17
N ALA A 374 -20.64 -21.06 -0.86
CA ALA A 374 -21.67 -22.06 -0.53
C ALA A 374 -21.42 -22.69 0.86
N HIS A 375 -20.16 -23.01 1.18
CA HIS A 375 -19.72 -23.48 2.49
C HIS A 375 -18.67 -22.54 3.06
N SER A 376 -18.82 -22.17 4.34
CA SER A 376 -17.94 -21.19 4.99
C SER A 376 -16.55 -21.76 5.25
N ALA A 377 -16.43 -23.05 5.59
CA ALA A 377 -15.15 -23.74 5.82
C ALA A 377 -14.24 -23.69 4.58
N ASP A 378 -14.80 -23.89 3.38
CA ASP A 378 -14.04 -23.86 2.12
C ASP A 378 -13.25 -22.56 1.93
N SER A 379 -13.76 -21.43 2.46
CA SER A 379 -13.06 -20.14 2.42
C SER A 379 -11.74 -20.13 3.17
N LEU A 380 -11.63 -20.91 4.23
CA LEU A 380 -10.46 -20.96 5.11
C LEU A 380 -9.39 -21.89 4.53
N ASP A 381 -9.81 -22.97 3.86
CA ASP A 381 -8.91 -24.00 3.35
C ASP A 381 -8.39 -23.69 1.95
N HIS A 382 -9.25 -23.17 1.07
CA HIS A 382 -8.96 -23.01 -0.35
C HIS A 382 -8.93 -21.55 -0.79
N GLY A 383 -9.26 -20.62 0.11
CA GLY A 383 -9.56 -19.23 -0.20
C GLY A 383 -10.97 -19.08 -0.78
N ALA A 384 -11.57 -17.91 -0.59
CA ALA A 384 -12.91 -17.63 -1.11
C ALA A 384 -12.86 -16.84 -2.43
N SER A 385 -13.65 -17.28 -3.41
CA SER A 385 -14.11 -16.41 -4.49
C SER A 385 -15.26 -15.56 -3.95
N VAL A 386 -14.98 -14.28 -3.72
CA VAL A 386 -15.93 -13.35 -3.11
C VAL A 386 -16.30 -12.26 -4.11
N VAL A 387 -17.60 -11.95 -4.19
CA VAL A 387 -18.09 -10.79 -4.94
C VAL A 387 -18.35 -9.67 -3.93
N ILE A 388 -17.62 -8.58 -4.09
CA ILE A 388 -17.90 -7.31 -3.44
C ILE A 388 -18.55 -6.39 -4.47
N ALA A 389 -19.72 -5.85 -4.16
CA ALA A 389 -20.34 -4.77 -4.91
C ALA A 389 -20.70 -3.63 -3.97
N GLY A 390 -20.44 -2.40 -4.41
CA GLY A 390 -20.79 -1.18 -3.70
C GLY A 390 -21.01 -0.06 -4.72
N ASP A 391 -21.80 0.93 -4.34
CA ASP A 391 -22.16 2.05 -5.23
C ASP A 391 -21.07 3.14 -5.26
N ASP A 392 -20.13 3.10 -4.30
CA ASP A 392 -19.01 4.02 -4.17
C ASP A 392 -17.69 3.39 -4.71
N VAL A 393 -17.42 3.53 -6.01
CA VAL A 393 -16.15 3.13 -6.66
C VAL A 393 -15.39 4.34 -7.22
#